data_AF-W1XB78-F1
#
_entry.id   AF-W1XB78-F1
#
_cell.length_a   1.000
_cell.length_b   1.000
_cell.length_c   1.000
_cell.angle_alpha   90.00
_cell.angle_beta   90.00
_cell.angle_gamma   90.00
#
_symmetry.space_group_name_H-M   'P 1'
#
loop_
_entity.id
_entity.type
_entity.pdbx_description
1 polymer ?
#
loop_
_entity_poly.entity_id
_entity_poly.type
_entity_poly.pdbx_seq_one_letter_code
_entity_poly.pdbx_strand_id
1 'polypeptide(L)' 'MENSNVKENLEVLFEKFKNMIKVETVVGEAVQIGDTTLVPFVDVTFGFGTGTNHCTANKSQESGGGGGGAKMEPSA' A
#
# COMPACT_ATOMS: atom_id res chain seq x y z
N MET A 1 25.91 10.93 0.96
CA MET A 1 25.69 9.51 1.28
C MET A 1 24.19 9.32 1.24
N GLU A 2 23.74 8.39 0.41
CA GLU A 2 22.35 8.21 0.00
C GLU A 2 21.42 8.00 1.21
N ASN A 3 20.20 8.56 1.10
CA ASN A 3 19.09 8.29 2.01
C ASN A 3 18.52 6.88 1.74
N SER A 4 19.36 5.84 1.92
CA SER A 4 19.09 4.45 1.57
C SER A 4 17.96 3.82 2.40
N ASN A 5 17.75 4.30 3.63
CA ASN A 5 16.76 3.74 4.55
C ASN A 5 15.31 3.90 4.06
N VAL A 6 14.93 5.02 3.43
CA VAL A 6 13.52 5.24 3.05
C VAL A 6 13.14 4.41 1.84
N LYS A 7 14.02 4.33 0.84
CA LYS A 7 13.77 3.56 -0.38
C LYS A 7 13.76 2.06 -0.11
N GLU A 8 14.71 1.55 0.67
CA GLU A 8 14.73 0.13 1.08
C GLU A 8 13.50 -0.23 1.92
N ASN A 9 13.10 0.61 2.88
CA ASN A 9 11.89 0.35 3.68
C ASN A 9 10.62 0.36 2.83
N LEU A 10 10.53 1.24 1.83
CA LEU A 10 9.42 1.27 0.88
C LEU A 10 9.41 0.01 0.01
N GLU A 11 10.55 -0.42 -0.53
CA GLU A 11 10.64 -1.66 -1.31
C GLU A 11 10.21 -2.88 -0.48
N VAL A 12 10.64 -2.98 0.78
CA VAL A 12 10.23 -4.06 1.69
C VAL A 12 8.72 -4.00 2.00
N LEU A 13 8.15 -2.81 2.18
CA LEU A 13 6.71 -2.63 2.35
C LEU A 13 5.95 -3.06 1.08
N PHE A 14 6.39 -2.63 -0.09
CA PHE A 14 5.78 -2.99 -1.37
C PHE A 14 5.80 -4.51 -1.60
N GLU A 15 6.90 -5.19 -1.32
CA GLU A 15 7.00 -6.65 -1.45
C GLU A 15 6.07 -7.38 -0.46
N LYS A 16 5.93 -6.87 0.78
CA LYS A 16 4.94 -7.41 1.73
C LYS A 16 3.50 -7.18 1.26
N PHE A 17 3.19 -6.00 0.70
CA PHE A 17 1.88 -5.69 0.16
C PHE A 17 1.54 -6.54 -1.07
N LYS A 18 2.48 -6.72 -2.00
CA LYS A 18 2.32 -7.59 -3.16
C LYS A 18 1.97 -9.02 -2.77
N ASN A 19 2.54 -9.52 -1.68
CA ASN A 19 2.20 -10.83 -1.14
C ASN A 19 0.82 -10.88 -0.45
N MET A 20 0.29 -9.73 -0.01
CA MET A 20 -1.03 -9.60 0.64
C MET A 20 -2.17 -9.38 -0.38
N ILE A 21 -1.89 -8.75 -1.52
CA ILE A 21 -2.84 -8.56 -2.64
C ILE A 21 -2.78 -9.77 -3.58
N LYS A 22 -2.96 -10.98 -3.04
CA LYS A 22 -3.19 -12.17 -3.88
C LYS A 22 -4.65 -12.19 -4.33
N VAL A 23 -4.95 -12.91 -5.41
CA VAL A 23 -6.30 -13.01 -6.02
C VAL A 23 -7.38 -13.39 -4.99
N GLU A 24 -7.02 -14.14 -3.95
CA GLU A 24 -7.87 -14.55 -2.83
C GLU A 24 -8.33 -13.39 -1.93
N THR A 25 -7.62 -12.25 -1.94
CA THR A 25 -7.99 -11.06 -1.16
C THR A 25 -8.91 -10.12 -1.93
N VAL A 26 -8.95 -10.27 -3.27
CA VAL A 26 -9.76 -9.46 -4.21
C VAL A 26 -11.07 -10.20 -4.54
N VAL A 27 -11.05 -11.54 -4.45
CA VAL A 27 -12.19 -12.43 -4.65
C VAL A 27 -12.48 -13.14 -3.34
N GLY A 28 -13.58 -12.80 -2.67
CA GLY A 28 -13.98 -13.46 -1.43
C GLY A 28 -14.60 -14.84 -1.66
N GLU A 29 -14.86 -15.55 -0.56
CA GLU A 29 -15.48 -16.87 -0.62
C GLU A 29 -16.87 -16.82 -1.27
N ALA A 30 -17.16 -17.83 -2.09
CA ALA A 30 -18.44 -17.97 -2.76
C ALA A 30 -19.55 -18.29 -1.74
N VAL A 31 -20.61 -17.49 -1.76
CA VAL A 31 -21.79 -17.67 -0.91
C VAL A 31 -22.94 -18.22 -1.76
N GLN A 32 -23.48 -19.39 -1.38
CA GLN A 32 -24.68 -19.94 -2.03
C GLN A 32 -25.94 -19.38 -1.39
N ILE A 33 -26.82 -18.86 -2.24
CA ILE A 33 -28.16 -18.40 -1.86
C ILE A 33 -29.16 -19.14 -2.78
N GLY A 34 -29.74 -20.22 -2.26
CA GLY A 34 -30.55 -21.14 -3.08
C GLY A 34 -29.70 -21.71 -4.22
N ASP A 35 -30.15 -21.48 -5.45
CA ASP A 35 -29.45 -21.92 -6.68
C ASP A 35 -28.46 -20.88 -7.23
N THR A 36 -28.28 -19.74 -6.55
CA THR A 36 -27.40 -18.66 -6.99
C THR A 36 -26.07 -18.67 -6.24
N THR A 37 -24.96 -18.57 -6.96
CA THR A 37 -23.62 -18.34 -6.41
C THR A 37 -23.31 -16.85 -6.40
N LEU A 38 -23.04 -16.30 -5.23
CA LEU A 38 -22.56 -14.93 -5.06
C LEU A 38 -21.06 -14.97 -4.79
N VAL A 39 -20.27 -14.39 -5.70
CA VAL A 39 -18.82 -14.22 -5.51
C VAL A 39 -18.55 -12.74 -5.25
N PRO A 40 -18.16 -12.34 -4.03
CA PRO A 40 -17.88 -10.95 -3.73
C PRO A 40 -16.52 -10.53 -4.27
N PHE A 41 -16.47 -9.37 -4.91
CA PHE A 41 -15.23 -8.74 -5.39
C PHE A 41 -14.98 -7.42 -4.66
N VAL A 42 -13.72 -7.10 -4.39
CA VAL A 42 -13.32 -5.83 -3.78
C VAL A 42 -12.15 -5.21 -4.52
N ASP A 43 -12.22 -3.92 -4.78
CA ASP A 43 -11.12 -3.12 -5.29
C ASP A 43 -10.31 -2.56 -4.12
N VAL A 44 -9.00 -2.79 -4.12
CA VAL A 44 -8.09 -2.32 -3.06
C VAL A 44 -7.06 -1.40 -3.65
N THR A 45 -7.01 -0.16 -3.15
CA THR A 45 -6.07 0.88 -3.59
C THR A 45 -5.14 1.25 -2.44
N PHE A 46 -3.84 1.36 -2.73
CA PHE A 46 -2.84 1.83 -1.78
C PHE A 46 -2.13 3.06 -2.32
N GLY A 47 -1.82 4.01 -1.45
CA GLY A 47 -1.05 5.20 -1.78
C GLY A 47 0.04 5.44 -0.76
N PHE A 48 1.27 5.69 -1.22
CA PHE A 48 2.41 6.02 -0.37
C PHE A 48 3.09 7.27 -0.91
N GLY A 49 3.55 8.13 -0.01
CA GLY A 49 4.27 9.35 -0.35
C GLY A 49 5.35 9.63 0.68
N THR A 50 6.48 10.12 0.20
CA THR A 50 7.60 10.56 1.06
C THR A 50 8.06 11.93 0.60
N GLY A 51 8.59 12.70 1.55
CA GLY A 51 9.12 14.03 1.32
C GLY A 51 10.32 14.27 2.20
N THR A 52 11.37 14.83 1.63
CA THR A 52 12.57 15.26 2.36
C THR A 52 12.71 16.77 2.21
N ASN A 53 12.99 17.45 3.32
CA ASN A 53 13.34 18.85 3.30
C ASN A 53 14.86 18.95 3.48
N HIS A 54 15.52 19.61 2.52
CA HIS A 54 16.95 19.87 2.56
C HIS A 54 17.18 21.37 2.80
N CYS A 55 17.44 21.74 4.06
CA CYS A 55 17.77 23.10 4.44
C CYS A 55 19.21 23.44 4.01
N THR A 56 19.38 24.31 3.01
CA THR A 56 20.69 24.72 2.48
C THR A 56 21.51 25.61 3.44
N ALA A 57 20.88 26.16 4.48
CA ALA A 57 21.51 27.07 5.45
C ALA A 57 22.23 26.35 6.61
N ASN A 58 21.95 25.07 6.86
CA ASN A 58 22.59 24.30 7.93
C ASN A 58 22.72 22.84 7.50
N LYS A 59 23.94 22.40 7.15
CA LYS A 59 24.26 21.04 6.67
C LYS A 59 23.87 19.89 7.63
N SER A 60 23.38 20.19 8.83
CA SER A 60 23.10 19.21 9.88
C SER A 60 21.60 18.98 10.16
N GLN A 61 20.68 19.60 9.42
CA GLN A 61 19.25 19.36 9.56
C GLN A 61 18.62 18.93 8.24
N GLU A 62 18.74 17.63 7.94
CA GLU A 62 17.82 16.95 7.02
C GLU A 62 16.63 16.44 7.84
N SER A 63 15.43 16.88 7.47
CA SER A 63 14.18 16.33 8.04
C SER A 63 13.38 15.68 6.92
N GLY A 64 13.07 14.41 7.07
CA GLY A 64 12.20 13.66 6.17
C GLY A 64 10.92 13.23 6.87
N GLY A 65 9.85 13.11 6.09
CA GLY A 65 8.58 12.55 6.51
C GLY A 65 8.01 11.64 5.41
N GLY A 66 7.23 10.64 5.82
CA GLY A 66 6.54 9.75 4.90
C GLY A 66 5.21 9.32 5.48
N GLY A 67 4.29 8.95 4.60
CA GLY A 67 2.97 8.46 4.97
C GLY A 67 2.39 7.57 3.89
N GLY A 68 1.42 6.74 4.28
CA GLY A 68 0.69 5.90 3.35
C GLY A 68 -0.70 5.57 3.87
N GLY A 69 -1.54 5.09 2.98
CA GLY A 69 -2.92 4.72 3.28
C GLY A 69 -3.44 3.66 2.32
N ALA A 70 -4.57 3.07 2.69
CA ALA A 70 -5.27 2.08 1.91
C ALA A 70 -6.76 2.43 1.84
N LYS A 71 -7.39 2.12 0.71
CA LYS A 71 -8.84 2.18 0.49
C LYS A 71 -9.29 0.82 -0.01
N MET A 72 -10.43 0.35 0.50
CA MET A 72 -11.11 -0.86 0.03
C MET A 72 -12.54 -0.49 -0.32
N GLU A 73 -13.01 -0.89 -1.49
CA GLU A 73 -14.39 -0.69 -1.94
C GLU A 73 -14.94 -1.95 -2.63
N PRO A 74 -16.26 -2.21 -2.57
CA PRO A 74 -16.86 -3.27 -3.37
C PRO A 74 -16.61 -3.03 -4.86
N SER A 75 -16.21 -4.08 -5.58
CA SER A 75 -16.12 -4.08 -7.03
C SER A 75 -17.45 -4.59 -7.61
N ALA A 76 -17.90 -4.00 -8.72
CA ALA A 76 -19.18 -4.28 -9.36
C ALA A 76 -19.02 -5.07 -10.66
#